data_AF-A0A7C5AXG4-F1
#
_entry.id   AF-A0A7C5AXG4-F1
#
_cell.length_a   1.000
_cell.length_b   1.000
_cell.length_c   1.000
_cell.angle_alpha   90.00
_cell.angle_beta   90.00
_cell.angle_gamma   90.00
#
_symmetry.space_group_name_H-M   'P 1'
#
loop_
_entity.id
_entity.type
_entity.pdbx_description
1 polymer ?
#
loop_
_entity_poly.entity_id
_entity_poly.type
_entity_poly.pdbx_seq_one_letter_code
_entity_poly.pdbx_strand_id
1 'polypeptide(L)'
;MFRVSLEDRTIEQVADTGGFCLGMAFNAEGKLFVCDSRYAAVFRFRPDTGRLELFAKEAEGIVPDGLAVDSLGRLYVSYYEPSAVSRVGLDGTVETIRYDLEAIVLYHPTNCAFRGTSLFTVNLGKCHITELAVGIEGNPLPPV
;
A
#
# COMPACT_ATOMS: atom_id res chain seq x y z
N MET A 1 -11.17 5.79 8.38
CA MET A 1 -10.94 6.37 7.03
C MET A 1 -11.91 7.51 6.81
N PHE A 2 -11.40 8.65 6.33
CA PHE A 2 -12.20 9.87 6.15
C PHE A 2 -12.22 10.28 4.68
N ARG A 3 -13.35 10.78 4.23
CA ARG A 3 -13.49 11.52 2.98
C ARG A 3 -13.50 13.00 3.31
N VAL A 4 -12.69 13.77 2.58
CA VAL A 4 -12.60 15.22 2.72
C VAL A 4 -13.08 15.85 1.42
N SER A 5 -14.16 16.63 1.47
CA SER A 5 -14.62 17.44 0.34
C SER A 5 -14.00 18.83 0.45
N LEU A 6 -13.23 19.23 -0.56
CA LEU A 6 -12.64 20.58 -0.62
C LEU A 6 -13.67 21.63 -1.05
N GLU A 7 -14.63 21.24 -1.89
CA GLU A 7 -15.73 22.10 -2.34
C GLU A 7 -16.69 22.40 -1.18
N ASP A 8 -17.19 21.35 -0.52
CA ASP A 8 -18.15 21.50 0.58
C ASP A 8 -17.48 21.84 1.92
N ARG A 9 -16.15 21.72 2.00
CA ARG A 9 -15.34 21.87 3.23
C ARG A 9 -15.80 20.96 4.36
N THR A 10 -16.16 19.72 4.02
CA THR A 10 -16.65 18.72 4.96
C THR A 10 -15.64 17.59 5.15
N ILE A 11 -15.69 16.98 6.33
CA ILE A 11 -14.97 15.76 6.67
C ILE A 11 -16.00 14.74 7.15
N GLU A 12 -16.00 13.57 6.54
CA GLU A 12 -16.92 12.47 6.87
C GLU A 12 -16.12 11.19 7.10
N GLN A 13 -16.43 10.47 8.18
CA GLN A 13 -15.91 9.12 8.37
C GLN A 13 -16.70 8.16 7.47
N VAL A 14 -16.03 7.55 6.49
CA VAL A 14 -16.67 6.69 5.49
C VAL A 14 -16.45 5.20 5.73
N ALA A 15 -15.45 4.84 6.52
CA ALA A 15 -15.20 3.47 6.96
C ALA A 15 -14.30 3.43 8.20
N ASP A 16 -14.33 2.31 8.90
CA ASP A 16 -13.43 1.99 10.01
C ASP A 16 -13.07 0.50 9.97
N THR A 17 -11.79 0.17 10.10
CA THR A 17 -11.34 -1.21 10.30
C THR A 17 -11.43 -1.63 11.77
N GLY A 18 -11.47 -0.66 12.71
CA GLY A 18 -11.15 -0.88 14.12
C GLY A 18 -9.64 -1.08 14.37
N GLY A 19 -8.81 -0.89 13.36
CA GLY A 19 -7.37 -1.14 13.36
C GLY A 19 -6.53 0.12 13.30
N PHE A 20 -5.38 0.02 12.63
CA PHE A 20 -4.46 1.14 12.44
C PHE A 20 -4.14 1.27 10.95
N CYS A 21 -4.98 2.03 10.25
CA CYS A 21 -4.84 2.28 8.83
C CYS A 21 -3.62 3.16 8.55
N LEU A 22 -2.79 2.74 7.59
CA LEU A 22 -1.58 3.46 7.16
C LEU A 22 -1.74 3.91 5.70
N GLY A 23 -0.93 3.40 4.79
CA GLY A 23 -0.96 3.76 3.38
C GLY A 23 -2.22 3.30 2.66
N MET A 24 -2.55 4.02 1.59
CA MET A 24 -3.66 3.71 0.72
C MET A 24 -3.39 4.13 -0.72
N ALA A 25 -3.98 3.43 -1.69
CA ALA A 25 -3.89 3.78 -3.10
C ALA A 25 -5.14 3.38 -3.89
N PHE A 26 -5.41 4.14 -4.95
CA PHE A 26 -6.40 3.79 -5.96
C PHE A 26 -5.75 3.03 -7.11
N ASN A 27 -6.44 2.02 -7.63
CA ASN A 27 -6.11 1.44 -8.92
C ASN A 27 -6.78 2.21 -10.08
N ALA A 28 -6.48 1.82 -11.33
CA ALA A 28 -7.02 2.45 -12.53
C ALA A 28 -8.56 2.41 -12.64
N GLU A 29 -9.22 1.43 -11.99
CA GLU A 29 -10.68 1.35 -11.94
C GLU A 29 -11.30 2.10 -10.76
N GLY A 30 -10.51 2.87 -10.00
CA GLY A 30 -10.99 3.64 -8.85
C GLY A 30 -11.27 2.81 -7.59
N LYS A 31 -10.76 1.58 -7.51
CA LYS A 31 -10.83 0.78 -6.27
C LYS A 31 -9.76 1.25 -5.30
N LEU A 32 -10.17 1.56 -4.08
CA LEU A 32 -9.28 1.99 -2.99
C LEU A 32 -8.82 0.79 -2.16
N PHE A 33 -7.52 0.67 -1.96
CA PHE A 33 -6.87 -0.29 -1.08
C PHE A 33 -6.20 0.41 0.08
N VAL A 34 -6.20 -0.21 1.25
CA VAL A 34 -5.72 0.39 2.51
C VAL A 34 -4.93 -0.66 3.29
N CYS A 35 -3.70 -0.33 3.68
CA CYS A 35 -2.93 -1.12 4.65
C CYS A 35 -3.47 -0.91 6.06
N ASP A 36 -3.56 -2.00 6.82
CA ASP A 36 -3.84 -1.94 8.26
C ASP A 36 -2.83 -2.78 9.03
N SER A 37 -1.99 -2.11 9.81
CA SER A 37 -0.90 -2.76 10.53
C SER A 37 -1.36 -3.55 11.74
N ARG A 38 -2.48 -3.18 12.38
CA ARG A 38 -3.04 -3.96 13.49
C ARG A 38 -3.47 -5.34 13.01
N TYR A 39 -4.02 -5.40 11.80
CA TYR A 39 -4.51 -6.64 11.22
C TYR A 39 -3.50 -7.34 10.31
N ALA A 40 -2.28 -6.82 10.13
CA ALA A 40 -1.31 -7.38 9.17
C ALA A 40 -1.97 -7.68 7.81
N ALA A 41 -2.68 -6.70 7.25
CA ALA A 41 -3.56 -6.91 6.11
C ALA A 41 -3.67 -5.70 5.18
N VAL A 42 -4.10 -5.99 3.96
CA VAL A 42 -4.62 -4.98 3.03
C VAL A 42 -6.12 -5.20 2.87
N PHE A 43 -6.88 -4.12 3.03
CA PHE A 43 -8.31 -4.08 2.80
C PHE A 43 -8.65 -3.35 1.51
N ARG A 44 -9.75 -3.75 0.88
CA ARG A 44 -10.37 -3.05 -0.24
C ARG A 44 -11.63 -2.36 0.25
N PHE A 45 -11.76 -1.07 -0.05
CA PHE A 45 -12.95 -0.30 0.29
C PHE A 45 -14.10 -0.52 -0.72
N ARG A 46 -15.31 -0.62 -0.19
CA ARG A 46 -16.58 -0.76 -0.90
C ARG A 46 -17.38 0.54 -0.70
N PRO A 47 -17.31 1.51 -1.62
CA PRO A 47 -17.93 2.83 -1.43
C PRO A 47 -19.45 2.78 -1.41
N ASP A 48 -20.06 1.78 -2.03
CA ASP A 48 -21.50 1.53 -2.05
C ASP A 48 -22.06 1.13 -0.69
N THR A 49 -21.27 0.44 0.13
CA THR A 49 -21.69 -0.10 1.43
C THR A 49 -20.94 0.51 2.62
N GLY A 50 -19.89 1.30 2.38
CA GLY A 50 -19.01 1.81 3.44
C GLY A 50 -18.12 0.74 4.08
N ARG A 51 -18.05 -0.47 3.50
CA ARG A 51 -17.33 -1.61 4.11
C ARG A 51 -15.89 -1.72 3.64
N LEU A 52 -15.04 -2.29 4.50
CA LEU A 52 -13.68 -2.72 4.16
C LEU A 52 -13.65 -4.24 4.09
N GLU A 53 -13.35 -4.77 2.91
CA GLU A 53 -13.23 -6.20 2.65
C GLU A 53 -11.76 -6.62 2.73
N LEU A 54 -11.46 -7.71 3.42
CA LEU A 54 -10.10 -8.26 3.43
C LEU A 54 -9.70 -8.62 2.00
N PHE A 55 -8.59 -8.07 1.52
CA PHE A 55 -8.08 -8.32 0.18
C PHE A 55 -6.85 -9.21 0.20
N ALA A 56 -5.90 -8.92 1.08
CA ALA A 56 -4.73 -9.76 1.32
C ALA A 56 -4.42 -9.79 2.81
N LYS A 57 -3.90 -10.94 3.26
CA LYS A 57 -3.58 -11.21 4.66
C LYS A 57 -2.16 -11.71 4.76
N GLU A 58 -1.40 -11.08 5.65
CA GLU A 58 -0.05 -11.48 6.00
C GLU A 58 -0.03 -12.35 7.25
N ALA A 59 1.13 -12.95 7.52
CA ALA A 59 1.42 -13.57 8.79
C ALA A 59 1.39 -12.55 9.94
N GLU A 60 1.11 -13.02 11.15
CA GLU A 60 1.18 -12.20 12.35
C GLU A 60 2.59 -11.63 12.55
N GLY A 61 2.68 -10.38 12.98
CA GLY A 61 3.94 -9.66 13.16
C GLY A 61 4.42 -8.91 11.91
N ILE A 62 3.83 -9.13 10.74
CA ILE A 62 4.09 -8.31 9.55
C ILE A 62 3.32 -6.99 9.65
N VAL A 63 4.01 -5.89 9.39
CA VAL A 63 3.52 -4.52 9.51
C VAL A 63 3.48 -3.88 8.11
N PRO A 64 2.37 -4.05 7.36
CA PRO A 64 2.16 -3.32 6.11
C PRO A 64 1.99 -1.84 6.40
N ASP A 65 2.68 -1.00 5.63
CA ASP A 65 2.68 0.45 5.83
C ASP A 65 2.15 1.15 4.58
N GLY A 66 3.00 1.48 3.61
CA GLY A 66 2.59 2.02 2.32
C GLY A 66 2.27 0.98 1.25
N LEU A 67 1.53 1.42 0.23
CA LEU A 67 1.27 0.62 -0.95
C LEU A 67 1.14 1.48 -2.21
N ALA A 68 1.50 0.89 -3.35
CA ALA A 68 1.29 1.44 -4.68
C ALA A 68 0.70 0.38 -5.61
N VAL A 69 0.17 0.81 -6.77
CA VAL A 69 -0.48 -0.10 -7.73
C VAL A 69 0.26 -0.04 -9.06
N ASP A 70 0.46 -1.18 -9.71
CA ASP A 70 0.99 -1.25 -11.07
C ASP A 70 -0.11 -1.13 -12.15
N SER A 71 0.29 -1.04 -13.41
CA SER A 71 -0.61 -0.93 -14.56
C SER A 71 -1.48 -2.17 -14.82
N LEU A 72 -1.19 -3.29 -14.14
CA LEU A 72 -1.97 -4.53 -14.19
C LEU A 72 -2.93 -4.65 -12.99
N GLY A 73 -2.97 -3.65 -12.10
CA GLY A 73 -3.82 -3.60 -10.92
C GLY A 73 -3.29 -4.38 -9.71
N ARG A 74 -2.05 -4.86 -9.76
CA ARG A 74 -1.40 -5.55 -8.62
C ARG A 74 -0.87 -4.53 -7.63
N LEU A 75 -0.89 -4.88 -6.35
CA LEU A 75 -0.39 -4.00 -5.30
C LEU A 75 1.07 -4.29 -5.03
N TYR A 76 1.83 -3.26 -4.69
CA TYR A 76 3.18 -3.35 -4.13
C TYR A 76 3.09 -2.77 -2.73
N VAL A 77 3.40 -3.59 -1.73
CA VAL A 77 3.25 -3.24 -0.32
C VAL A 77 4.63 -3.17 0.31
N SER A 78 4.96 -2.03 0.90
CA SER A 78 6.15 -1.86 1.73
C SER A 78 5.82 -2.25 3.17
N TYR A 79 6.72 -2.99 3.81
CA TYR A 79 6.55 -3.37 5.20
C TYR A 79 7.57 -2.64 6.07
N TYR A 80 7.06 -2.01 7.13
CA TYR A 80 7.93 -1.53 8.20
C TYR A 80 8.64 -2.71 8.87
N GLU A 81 7.94 -3.83 9.10
CA GLU A 81 8.50 -5.05 9.65
C GLU A 81 7.88 -6.28 8.96
N PRO A 82 8.68 -7.25 8.48
CA PRO A 82 10.13 -7.16 8.29
C PRO A 82 10.49 -6.14 7.21
N SER A 83 11.76 -5.75 7.12
CA SER A 83 12.24 -4.86 6.05
C SER A 83 12.09 -5.53 4.68
N ALA A 84 10.98 -5.26 3.99
CA ALA A 84 10.61 -5.96 2.77
C ALA A 84 9.64 -5.17 1.89
N VAL A 85 9.52 -5.62 0.64
CA VAL A 85 8.46 -5.24 -0.30
C VAL A 85 7.88 -6.52 -0.89
N SER A 86 6.56 -6.64 -0.88
CA SER A 86 5.83 -7.70 -1.58
C SER A 86 5.00 -7.15 -2.71
N ARG A 87 4.67 -8.04 -3.64
CA ARG A 87 3.65 -7.85 -4.65
C ARG A 87 2.41 -8.68 -4.27
N VAL A 88 1.24 -8.09 -4.41
CA VAL A 88 -0.06 -8.74 -4.17
C VAL A 88 -0.81 -8.88 -5.50
N GLY A 89 -1.16 -10.11 -5.85
CA GLY A 89 -1.95 -10.45 -7.03
C GLY A 89 -3.41 -9.96 -6.95
N LEU A 90 -4.12 -10.03 -8.09
CA LEU A 90 -5.53 -9.63 -8.16
C LEU A 90 -6.46 -10.54 -7.33
N ASP A 91 -6.00 -11.75 -7.03
CA ASP A 91 -6.66 -12.74 -6.19
C ASP A 91 -6.26 -12.64 -4.71
N GLY A 92 -5.41 -11.68 -4.35
CA GLY A 92 -4.90 -11.50 -2.99
C GLY A 92 -3.68 -12.34 -2.64
N THR A 93 -3.09 -13.11 -3.56
CA THR A 93 -1.83 -13.83 -3.28
C THR A 93 -0.68 -12.85 -3.04
N VAL A 94 0.08 -13.09 -1.98
CA VAL A 94 1.24 -12.28 -1.59
C VAL A 94 2.53 -12.98 -2.00
N GLU A 95 3.42 -12.24 -2.65
CA GLU A 95 4.75 -12.68 -3.04
C GLU A 95 5.80 -11.65 -2.61
N THR A 96 6.73 -12.03 -1.75
CA THR A 96 7.86 -11.16 -1.37
C THR A 96 8.83 -11.03 -2.55
N ILE A 97 8.90 -9.85 -3.15
CA ILE A 97 9.79 -9.56 -4.28
C ILE A 97 11.14 -9.01 -3.82
N ARG A 98 11.19 -8.44 -2.61
CA ARG A 98 12.43 -7.98 -1.99
C ARG A 98 12.36 -8.19 -0.48
N TYR A 99 13.35 -8.88 0.06
CA TYR A 99 13.55 -9.07 1.48
C TYR A 99 14.94 -8.55 1.86
N ASP A 100 15.02 -7.75 2.91
CA ASP A 100 16.26 -7.16 3.42
C ASP A 100 16.47 -7.60 4.87
N LEU A 101 17.03 -8.80 5.03
CA LEU A 101 17.22 -9.46 6.31
C LEU A 101 17.96 -8.60 7.34
N GLU A 102 19.01 -7.90 6.89
CA GLU A 102 19.88 -7.10 7.75
C GLU A 102 19.37 -5.67 7.94
N ALA A 103 18.26 -5.31 7.28
CA ALA A 103 17.70 -3.95 7.28
C ALA A 103 18.77 -2.88 6.92
N ILE A 104 19.49 -3.06 5.82
CA ILE A 104 20.54 -2.12 5.36
C ILE A 104 20.09 -1.34 4.11
N VAL A 105 19.37 -2.01 3.21
CA VAL A 105 19.00 -1.49 1.88
C VAL A 105 17.60 -0.88 1.89
N LEU A 106 16.59 -1.60 2.40
CA LEU A 106 15.23 -1.11 2.58
C LEU A 106 15.05 -0.49 3.96
N TYR A 107 15.67 -1.05 4.99
CA TYR A 107 15.73 -0.48 6.34
C TYR A 107 14.41 0.14 6.84
N HIS A 108 13.39 -0.69 7.01
CA HIS A 108 12.03 -0.33 7.42
C HIS A 108 11.34 0.66 6.46
N PRO A 109 11.01 0.25 5.22
CA PRO A 109 10.33 1.10 4.25
C PRO A 109 8.91 1.39 4.71
N THR A 110 8.55 2.67 4.80
CA THR A 110 7.22 3.11 5.26
C THR A 110 6.29 3.46 4.12
N ASN A 111 6.83 3.81 2.94
CA ASN A 111 5.99 4.01 1.77
C ASN A 111 6.70 3.65 0.46
N CYS A 112 5.93 3.46 -0.60
CA CYS A 112 6.45 3.25 -1.93
C CYS A 112 5.61 3.96 -3.02
N ALA A 113 6.26 4.29 -4.13
CA ALA A 113 5.62 4.95 -5.27
C ALA A 113 6.34 4.61 -6.58
N PHE A 114 5.58 4.56 -7.67
CA PHE A 114 6.14 4.28 -8.99
C PHE A 114 6.63 5.54 -9.70
N ARG A 115 7.67 5.36 -10.52
CA ARG A 115 8.03 6.25 -11.62
C ARG A 115 8.46 5.39 -12.80
N GLY A 116 7.61 5.35 -13.83
CA GLY A 116 7.79 4.41 -14.94
C GLY A 116 7.71 2.96 -14.43
N THR A 117 8.68 2.15 -14.83
CA THR A 117 8.84 0.75 -14.38
C THR A 117 9.63 0.56 -13.07
N SER A 118 9.98 1.66 -12.40
CA SER A 118 10.73 1.64 -11.15
C SER A 118 9.82 1.93 -9.96
N LEU A 119 9.96 1.14 -8.90
CA LEU A 119 9.32 1.37 -7.61
C LEU A 119 10.34 2.01 -6.66
N PHE A 120 9.98 3.15 -6.08
CA PHE A 120 10.77 3.83 -5.06
C PHE A 120 10.22 3.51 -3.68
N THR A 121 11.09 3.28 -2.69
CA THR A 121 10.71 3.19 -1.27
C THR A 121 11.35 4.31 -0.47
N VAL A 122 10.61 4.82 0.52
CA VAL A 122 11.16 5.74 1.54
C VAL A 122 11.38 4.96 2.82
N ASN A 123 12.58 5.07 3.39
CA ASN A 123 13.05 4.17 4.42
C ASN A 123 13.15 4.93 5.75
N LEU A 124 12.54 4.40 6.81
CA LEU A 124 12.49 5.10 8.10
C LEU A 124 13.73 4.86 8.94
N GLY A 125 14.32 3.66 8.86
CA GLY A 125 15.50 3.31 9.65
C GLY A 125 16.77 4.09 9.28
N LYS A 126 16.77 4.80 8.14
CA LYS A 126 17.88 5.63 7.68
C LYS A 126 17.42 6.68 6.66
N CYS A 127 18.21 7.73 6.44
CA CYS A 127 17.86 8.84 5.54
C CYS A 127 18.13 8.54 4.05
N HIS A 128 17.47 7.55 3.46
CA HIS A 128 17.60 7.28 2.03
C HIS A 128 16.32 6.77 1.36
N ILE A 129 16.32 6.86 0.03
CA ILE A 129 15.31 6.31 -0.85
C ILE A 129 15.96 5.14 -1.59
N THR A 130 15.22 4.06 -1.79
CA THR A 130 15.67 2.93 -2.61
C THR A 130 14.89 2.90 -3.92
N GLU A 131 15.57 2.59 -5.02
CA GLU A 131 14.94 2.30 -6.30
C GLU A 131 14.99 0.79 -6.56
N LEU A 132 13.83 0.20 -6.88
CA LEU A 132 13.67 -1.20 -7.23
C LEU A 132 13.17 -1.28 -8.68
N ALA A 133 13.95 -1.93 -9.55
CA ALA A 133 13.52 -2.23 -10.91
C ALA A 133 12.50 -3.39 -10.87
N VAL A 134 11.22 -3.08 -11.11
CA VAL A 134 10.15 -4.08 -11.09
C VAL A 134 9.64 -4.44 -12.50
N GLY A 135 10.03 -3.65 -13.51
CA GLY A 135 9.83 -3.97 -14.93
C GLY A 135 8.39 -3.81 -15.43
N ILE A 136 7.51 -3.27 -14.60
CA ILE A 136 6.09 -3.05 -14.92
C ILE A 136 5.76 -1.61 -14.55
N GLU A 137 5.07 -0.94 -15.47
CA GLU A 137 4.65 0.45 -15.30
C GLU A 137 3.78 0.61 -14.04
N GLY A 138 3.99 1.71 -13.33
CA GLY A 138 3.10 2.13 -12.26
C GLY A 138 1.73 2.53 -12.80
N ASN A 139 0.71 2.40 -11.97
CA ASN A 139 -0.58 3.01 -12.25
C ASN A 139 -0.42 4.55 -12.31
N PRO A 140 -0.81 5.21 -13.41
CA PRO A 140 -0.81 6.66 -13.46
C PRO A 140 -1.73 7.23 -12.37
N LEU A 141 -1.39 8.41 -11.86
CA LEU A 141 -2.30 9.14 -10.98
C LEU A 141 -3.61 9.43 -11.74
N PRO A 142 -4.77 9.38 -11.07
CA PRO A 142 -6.03 9.79 -11.69
C PRO A 142 -5.88 11.18 -12.31
N PRO A 143 -6.46 11.43 -13.50
CA PRO A 143 -6.45 12.76 -14.10
C PRO A 143 -7.13 13.76 -13.15
N VAL A 144 -6.54 14.95 -13.06
CA VAL A 144 -7.00 16.08 -12.24
C VAL A 144 -8.27 16.69 -12.81
#